data_AF-A0AAV9SNR1-F1
#
_entry.id   AF-A0AAV9SNR1-F1
#
_cell.length_a   1.000
_cell.length_b   1.000
_cell.length_c   1.000
_cell.angle_alpha   90.00
_cell.angle_beta   90.00
_cell.angle_gamma   90.00
#
_symmetry.space_group_name_H-M   'P 1'
#
loop_
_entity.id
_entity.type
_entity.pdbx_description
1 polymer ?
#
loop_
_entity_poly.entity_id
_entity_poly.type
_entity_poly.pdbx_seq_one_letter_code
_entity_poly.pdbx_strand_id
1 'polypeptide(L)'
;MTAELHSGCVVTTWTNESSGLIPVNGKLRYCLRGDRWRKHDSPCSCSPVTMKLMDSHVGGASLSWLVLVLLLQLHRSLIATALGQKSEGALTVVENTGGGGVGDDEEEVVTVDDDHDDADVDVLQPTEQWQTLVPGQAVPAGSHVRLNLQTGEREVRLGEEQLKYWTQEHREMEKSAAPINPDELKKAMKKIKEDLKSQDPVASRFRPLEELKKDMAELDLLVETDVQIMRRLLDQFNSSNTTTEQRLSILQELEYLVHQVDNAQTLCSMGGLSLILEGLNSSDVRLQENSAFVLGSAVSSNPVVQVQAVEGGALQTLLATLATTQPLNVKKKVLFAMACLLRHFPYAQRHFLSNGGLQILSELFRADVGGILQTRIVTMLYDMISEKELISQAGLDHVQNPSHEERLRQYSEVSLQDELMEKGWCSLVPQLLQSTEHDYREKALRALLAMASVCLDQYRSDGSLLGSLHSLRLQYSELIQSEMILGEETSYFTEMMELIDTLQVKSGGTCSRP
;
A
#
# COMPACT_ATOMS: atom_id res chain seq x y z
N MET A 1 -39.66 -38.55 35.58
CA MET A 1 -40.41 -37.38 36.09
C MET A 1 -39.47 -36.19 36.02
N THR A 2 -39.72 -35.29 35.07
CA THR A 2 -39.69 -33.81 35.17
C THR A 2 -38.77 -33.20 36.25
N ALA A 3 -37.94 -32.18 36.03
CA ALA A 3 -37.98 -31.09 35.06
C ALA A 3 -36.63 -30.35 34.99
N GLU A 4 -36.33 -29.82 33.80
CA GLU A 4 -35.92 -28.44 33.49
C GLU A 4 -34.90 -27.70 34.36
N LEU A 5 -33.84 -27.21 33.68
CA LEU A 5 -33.16 -25.96 34.04
C LEU A 5 -32.94 -25.15 32.75
N HIS A 6 -33.71 -24.06 32.64
CA HIS A 6 -33.50 -22.96 31.70
C HIS A 6 -32.60 -21.88 32.34
N SER A 7 -31.76 -21.29 31.48
CA SER A 7 -31.40 -19.87 31.37
C SER A 7 -30.82 -19.06 32.55
N GLY A 8 -29.76 -18.31 32.23
CA GLY A 8 -29.84 -16.84 32.33
C GLY A 8 -28.85 -16.14 33.26
N CYS A 9 -28.03 -15.26 32.67
CA CYS A 9 -27.14 -14.26 33.28
C CYS A 9 -27.82 -13.35 34.33
N VAL A 10 -27.02 -12.73 35.22
CA VAL A 10 -26.70 -11.28 35.25
C VAL A 10 -25.84 -10.89 36.47
N VAL A 11 -24.77 -10.14 36.14
CA VAL A 11 -23.93 -9.15 36.84
C VAL A 11 -24.38 -8.64 38.22
N THR A 12 -23.41 -8.42 39.14
CA THR A 12 -23.31 -7.16 39.93
C THR A 12 -21.91 -6.95 40.50
N THR A 13 -21.45 -5.71 40.33
CA THR A 13 -20.19 -5.06 40.73
C THR A 13 -20.11 -4.72 42.21
N TRP A 14 -18.89 -4.64 42.77
CA TRP A 14 -18.58 -3.87 43.98
C TRP A 14 -17.26 -3.09 43.81
N THR A 15 -17.26 -1.82 44.25
CA THR A 15 -16.15 -0.86 44.28
C THR A 15 -15.97 -0.30 45.71
N ASN A 16 -14.85 0.40 45.93
CA ASN A 16 -14.35 1.13 47.12
C ASN A 16 -13.65 0.28 48.21
N GLU A 17 -12.56 0.70 48.87
CA GLU A 17 -11.65 1.85 48.78
C GLU A 17 -10.46 1.59 49.75
N SER A 18 -9.28 2.15 49.42
CA SER A 18 -8.27 2.73 50.35
C SER A 18 -7.42 1.88 51.33
N SER A 19 -6.10 2.15 51.25
CA SER A 19 -5.05 2.17 52.32
C SER A 19 -3.99 1.06 52.26
N GLY A 20 -2.72 1.47 52.14
CA GLY A 20 -1.56 0.60 51.92
C GLY A 20 -0.90 0.00 53.16
N LEU A 21 -0.03 -1.00 52.90
CA LEU A 21 1.25 -1.33 53.56
C LEU A 21 1.79 -2.66 52.96
N ILE A 22 3.08 -2.68 52.63
CA ILE A 22 3.91 -3.84 52.21
C ILE A 22 4.52 -4.45 53.50
N PRO A 23 5.12 -5.67 53.57
CA PRO A 23 4.95 -6.96 52.85
C PRO A 23 4.73 -8.13 53.84
N VAL A 24 4.09 -9.24 53.45
CA VAL A 24 4.38 -10.55 54.08
C VAL A 24 4.26 -11.71 53.08
N ASN A 25 5.29 -12.55 53.10
CA ASN A 25 5.44 -13.85 52.45
C ASN A 25 4.19 -14.73 52.41
N GLY A 26 3.95 -15.39 51.26
CA GLY A 26 3.06 -16.56 51.23
C GLY A 26 2.46 -16.90 49.87
N LYS A 27 3.28 -17.25 48.86
CA LYS A 27 2.79 -17.98 47.69
C LYS A 27 2.38 -19.39 48.11
N LEU A 28 1.11 -19.61 48.40
CA LEU A 28 0.49 -20.94 48.32
C LEU A 28 0.12 -21.18 46.85
N ARG A 29 0.95 -21.95 46.15
CA ARG A 29 0.60 -22.56 44.87
C ARG A 29 -0.30 -23.76 45.15
N TYR A 30 -1.53 -23.75 44.66
CA TYR A 30 -2.30 -24.98 44.51
C TYR A 30 -2.06 -25.54 43.10
N CYS A 31 -1.48 -26.74 43.02
CA CYS A 31 -1.46 -27.54 41.79
C CYS A 31 -2.61 -28.54 41.85
N LEU A 32 -3.52 -28.45 40.87
CA LEU A 32 -4.59 -29.43 40.64
C LEU A 32 -4.02 -30.65 39.90
N ARG A 33 -4.24 -31.84 40.44
CA ARG A 33 -4.08 -33.11 39.73
C ARG A 33 -5.08 -34.14 40.28
N GLY A 34 -6.26 -34.22 39.67
CA GLY A 34 -7.27 -35.27 39.91
C GLY A 34 -8.06 -35.17 41.23
N ASP A 35 -9.30 -35.66 41.20
CA ASP A 35 -10.38 -35.40 42.16
C ASP A 35 -10.19 -36.01 43.58
N ARG A 36 -9.28 -35.45 44.38
CA ARG A 36 -9.35 -35.50 45.86
C ARG A 36 -8.33 -34.60 46.56
N TRP A 37 -8.79 -33.82 47.55
CA TRP A 37 -7.95 -33.01 48.44
C TRP A 37 -7.41 -33.84 49.61
N ARG A 38 -6.10 -33.81 49.88
CA ARG A 38 -5.50 -34.32 51.13
C ARG A 38 -4.56 -33.29 51.76
N LYS A 39 -4.74 -33.04 53.06
CA LYS A 39 -3.80 -32.31 53.94
C LYS A 39 -2.62 -33.22 54.29
N HIS A 40 -1.40 -32.66 54.31
CA HIS A 40 -0.25 -33.31 54.90
C HIS A 40 0.32 -32.40 55.99
N ASP A 41 0.30 -32.88 57.23
CA ASP A 41 0.96 -32.28 58.38
C ASP A 41 2.33 -32.95 58.61
N SER A 42 3.26 -32.14 59.12
CA SER A 42 4.50 -32.48 59.85
C SER A 42 5.88 -32.49 59.11
N PRO A 43 6.96 -32.10 59.83
CA PRO A 43 8.15 -31.45 59.25
C PRO A 43 9.42 -32.33 59.32
N CYS A 44 10.36 -32.15 58.38
CA CYS A 44 11.69 -32.76 58.47
C CYS A 44 12.81 -31.72 58.32
N SER A 45 13.77 -31.86 59.23
CA SER A 45 14.94 -31.06 59.52
C SER A 45 16.02 -31.07 58.42
N CYS A 46 16.69 -29.93 58.24
CA CYS A 46 17.91 -29.80 57.46
C CYS A 46 19.16 -30.13 58.30
N SER A 47 20.10 -30.85 57.70
CA SER A 47 21.53 -30.85 58.08
C SER A 47 22.38 -30.98 56.80
N PRO A 48 23.56 -30.34 56.73
CA PRO A 48 24.24 -30.05 55.48
C PRO A 48 25.22 -31.16 55.08
N VAL A 49 25.41 -31.36 53.77
CA VAL A 49 26.49 -32.19 53.22
C VAL A 49 27.48 -31.30 52.46
N THR A 50 28.72 -31.38 52.90
CA THR A 50 29.92 -30.77 52.34
C THR A 50 30.42 -31.56 51.12
N MET A 51 30.83 -30.87 50.05
CA MET A 51 31.67 -31.45 48.99
C MET A 51 33.03 -30.74 48.95
N LYS A 52 34.07 -31.57 48.98
CA LYS A 52 35.50 -31.22 48.99
C LYS A 52 35.95 -30.57 47.69
N LEU A 53 36.76 -29.52 47.81
CA LEU A 53 37.67 -29.01 46.80
C LEU A 53 38.81 -30.01 46.56
N MET A 54 39.16 -30.23 45.29
CA MET A 54 40.45 -30.77 44.86
C MET A 54 41.17 -29.67 44.07
N ASP A 55 42.39 -29.38 44.49
CA ASP A 55 43.33 -28.48 43.83
C ASP A 55 43.76 -29.03 42.47
N SER A 56 43.84 -28.15 41.47
CA SER A 56 44.77 -28.30 40.34
C SER A 56 45.25 -26.93 39.87
N HIS A 57 46.52 -26.65 40.18
CA HIS A 57 47.33 -25.58 39.60
C HIS A 57 47.83 -26.04 38.22
N VAL A 58 47.52 -25.34 37.12
CA VAL A 58 48.40 -25.14 35.95
C VAL A 58 47.94 -23.91 35.14
N GLY A 59 48.84 -22.93 34.95
CA GLY A 59 49.03 -22.25 33.65
C GLY A 59 48.12 -21.08 33.24
N GLY A 60 48.07 -20.00 34.03
CA GLY A 60 47.56 -18.71 33.57
C GLY A 60 48.52 -18.04 32.58
N ALA A 61 48.30 -18.23 31.27
CA ALA A 61 48.87 -17.37 30.21
C ALA A 61 48.22 -17.59 28.82
N SER A 62 47.54 -18.70 28.57
CA SER A 62 47.07 -19.04 27.21
C SER A 62 45.64 -18.56 26.88
N LEU A 63 44.77 -18.40 27.89
CA LEU A 63 43.35 -18.03 27.68
C LEU A 63 43.15 -16.57 27.29
N SER A 64 44.02 -15.66 27.75
CA SER A 64 43.91 -14.23 27.43
C SER A 64 44.21 -13.94 25.95
N TRP A 65 45.17 -14.65 25.35
CA TRP A 65 45.50 -14.47 23.94
C TRP A 65 44.41 -15.02 23.02
N LEU A 66 43.81 -16.17 23.36
CA LEU A 66 42.70 -16.74 22.60
C LEU A 66 41.46 -15.83 22.60
N VAL A 67 41.15 -15.19 23.74
CA VAL A 67 40.05 -14.21 23.83
C VAL A 67 40.36 -12.95 23.02
N LEU A 68 41.61 -12.48 23.03
CA LEU A 68 42.01 -11.30 22.23
C LEU A 68 41.95 -11.58 20.72
N VAL A 69 42.34 -12.78 20.30
CA VAL A 69 42.25 -13.22 18.90
C VAL A 69 40.79 -13.35 18.48
N LEU A 70 39.91 -13.88 19.34
CA LEU A 70 38.47 -13.96 19.07
C LEU A 70 37.83 -12.57 18.96
N LEU A 71 38.22 -11.62 19.82
CA LEU A 71 37.74 -10.24 19.75
C LEU A 71 38.25 -9.52 18.50
N LEU A 72 39.50 -9.75 18.07
CA LEU A 72 40.04 -9.20 16.83
C LEU A 72 39.41 -9.84 15.57
N GLN A 73 39.07 -11.12 15.62
CA GLN A 73 38.32 -11.81 14.56
C GLN A 73 36.88 -11.27 14.47
N LEU A 74 36.21 -11.06 15.61
CA LEU A 74 34.89 -10.43 15.69
C LEU A 74 34.90 -8.99 15.16
N HIS A 75 35.95 -8.23 15.48
CA HIS A 75 36.11 -6.87 14.96
C HIS A 75 36.39 -6.83 13.45
N ARG A 76 37.13 -7.81 12.91
CA ARG A 76 37.34 -7.95 11.46
C ARG A 76 36.06 -8.36 10.73
N SER A 77 35.24 -9.23 11.31
CA SER A 77 33.93 -9.56 10.75
C SER A 77 32.96 -8.38 10.80
N LEU A 78 33.00 -7.55 11.86
CA LEU A 78 32.18 -6.32 11.95
C LEU A 78 32.62 -5.22 10.96
N ILE A 79 33.93 -5.10 10.70
CA ILE A 79 34.44 -4.14 9.70
C ILE A 79 34.18 -4.63 8.28
N ALA A 80 34.20 -5.95 8.04
CA ALA A 80 33.81 -6.54 6.75
C ALA A 80 32.30 -6.42 6.47
N THR A 81 31.44 -6.48 7.49
CA THR A 81 30.00 -6.18 7.33
C THR A 81 29.72 -4.67 7.21
N ALA A 82 30.52 -3.80 7.84
CA ALA A 82 30.37 -2.34 7.70
C ALA A 82 30.86 -1.77 6.36
N LEU A 83 31.80 -2.44 5.67
CA LEU A 83 32.31 -2.03 4.35
C LEU A 83 31.66 -2.78 3.17
N GLY A 84 30.72 -3.68 3.44
CA GLY A 84 30.06 -4.54 2.44
C GLY A 84 28.63 -4.15 2.05
N GLN A 85 28.01 -3.17 2.70
CA GLN A 85 26.66 -2.71 2.34
C GLN A 85 26.73 -1.52 1.37
N LYS A 86 27.01 -1.82 0.10
CA LYS A 86 26.37 -1.05 -0.99
C LYS A 86 25.01 -1.69 -1.21
N SER A 87 23.98 -1.06 -0.64
CA SER A 87 22.58 -1.34 -0.96
C SER A 87 22.39 -1.04 -2.45
N GLU A 88 22.13 -2.07 -3.26
CA GLU A 88 21.53 -1.89 -4.58
C GLU A 88 20.09 -1.43 -4.34
N GLY A 89 19.83 -0.14 -4.60
CA GLY A 89 18.53 0.50 -4.33
C GLY A 89 17.39 -0.21 -5.06
N ALA A 90 16.27 -0.39 -4.35
CA ALA A 90 15.07 -1.08 -4.81
C ALA A 90 14.20 -0.27 -5.79
N LEU A 91 14.78 0.69 -6.51
CA LEU A 91 14.11 1.41 -7.59
C LEU A 91 14.74 0.99 -8.92
N THR A 92 13.97 0.33 -9.78
CA THR A 92 14.38 0.12 -11.18
C THR A 92 14.30 1.46 -11.91
N VAL A 93 15.36 2.26 -11.81
CA VAL A 93 15.63 3.34 -12.76
C VAL A 93 16.55 2.75 -13.82
N VAL A 94 16.03 2.57 -15.04
CA VAL A 94 16.87 2.29 -16.19
C VAL A 94 17.37 3.63 -16.71
N GLU A 95 18.70 3.83 -16.66
CA GLU A 95 19.35 4.96 -17.30
C GLU A 95 19.12 4.88 -18.82
N ASN A 96 18.30 5.79 -19.35
CA ASN A 96 18.29 6.07 -20.77
C ASN A 96 19.52 6.95 -21.06
N THR A 97 20.56 6.36 -21.65
CA THR A 97 21.74 7.11 -22.09
C THR A 97 21.37 8.03 -23.25
N GLY A 98 20.92 9.24 -22.92
CA GLY A 98 20.84 10.41 -23.78
C GLY A 98 21.34 11.60 -22.97
N GLY A 99 22.49 12.13 -23.35
CA GLY A 99 23.33 12.99 -22.50
C GLY A 99 22.67 14.29 -22.01
N GLY A 100 22.84 14.54 -20.72
CA GLY A 100 23.53 15.71 -20.16
C GLY A 100 22.96 17.11 -20.40
N GLY A 101 22.57 17.76 -19.30
CA GLY A 101 22.43 19.22 -19.24
C GLY A 101 21.76 19.69 -17.95
N VAL A 102 22.57 20.11 -16.99
CA VAL A 102 22.18 20.89 -15.82
C VAL A 102 21.88 22.33 -16.26
N GLY A 103 20.78 22.91 -15.81
CA GLY A 103 20.49 24.36 -15.76
C GLY A 103 19.50 24.54 -14.62
N ASP A 104 19.81 25.17 -13.48
CA ASP A 104 20.26 26.55 -13.25
C ASP A 104 19.37 27.56 -13.97
N ASP A 105 18.60 28.25 -13.14
CA ASP A 105 17.68 29.33 -13.46
C ASP A 105 18.47 30.53 -14.03
N GLU A 106 18.34 30.77 -15.33
CA GLU A 106 18.54 32.11 -15.89
C GLU A 106 17.35 32.45 -16.79
N GLU A 107 16.71 33.59 -16.49
CA GLU A 107 15.68 34.22 -17.30
C GLU A 107 16.25 34.58 -18.68
N GLU A 108 15.98 33.77 -19.70
CA GLU A 108 16.29 34.16 -21.07
C GLU A 108 15.16 35.02 -21.64
N VAL A 109 15.40 36.33 -21.67
CA VAL A 109 14.59 37.33 -22.35
C VAL A 109 14.59 37.01 -23.84
N VAL A 110 13.46 36.52 -24.37
CA VAL A 110 13.28 36.39 -25.82
C VAL A 110 13.09 37.78 -26.41
N THR A 111 14.17 38.34 -26.95
CA THR A 111 14.11 39.45 -27.90
C THR A 111 13.49 38.94 -29.19
N VAL A 112 12.38 39.55 -29.60
CA VAL A 112 11.83 39.36 -30.94
C VAL A 112 12.72 40.15 -31.88
N ASP A 113 13.63 39.47 -32.58
CA ASP A 113 14.28 40.04 -33.75
C ASP A 113 13.25 40.14 -34.88
N ASP A 114 12.77 41.37 -35.08
CA ASP A 114 12.18 41.82 -36.34
C ASP A 114 13.30 41.75 -37.39
N ASP A 115 13.21 40.76 -38.28
CA ASP A 115 13.64 40.76 -39.68
C ASP A 115 14.01 39.32 -40.05
N HIS A 116 13.23 38.67 -40.92
CA HIS A 116 13.68 37.90 -42.09
C HIS A 116 12.45 37.28 -42.79
N ASP A 117 12.14 37.86 -43.95
CA ASP A 117 11.59 37.29 -45.19
C ASP A 117 10.43 36.29 -45.15
N ASP A 118 9.37 36.67 -45.88
CA ASP A 118 8.30 35.82 -46.41
C ASP A 118 8.86 34.61 -47.18
N ALA A 119 9.25 33.55 -46.47
CA ALA A 119 9.44 32.23 -47.05
C ALA A 119 8.09 31.51 -47.04
N ASP A 120 7.59 31.22 -48.23
CA ASP A 120 6.38 30.44 -48.52
C ASP A 120 6.34 29.17 -47.65
N VAL A 121 5.57 29.20 -46.55
CA VAL A 121 5.38 28.02 -45.69
C VAL A 121 4.43 27.10 -46.44
N ASP A 122 4.92 25.95 -46.89
CA ASP A 122 4.15 25.00 -47.70
C ASP A 122 3.03 24.34 -46.84
N VAL A 123 1.87 24.99 -46.79
CA VAL A 123 0.72 24.54 -45.99
C VAL A 123 0.08 23.33 -46.66
N LEU A 124 0.12 22.17 -45.98
CA LEU A 124 -0.49 20.94 -46.49
C LEU A 124 -2.02 21.08 -46.57
N GLN A 125 -2.62 20.74 -47.72
CA GLN A 125 -4.08 20.61 -47.84
C GLN A 125 -4.54 19.28 -47.22
N PRO A 126 -5.29 19.30 -46.09
CA PRO A 126 -5.65 18.09 -45.37
C PRO A 126 -6.69 17.29 -46.16
N THR A 127 -6.48 15.99 -46.32
CA THR A 127 -7.47 15.06 -46.91
C THR A 127 -8.24 14.31 -45.83
N GLU A 128 -9.31 13.61 -46.23
CA GLU A 128 -10.07 12.72 -45.33
C GLU A 128 -9.25 11.54 -44.79
N GLN A 129 -8.21 11.11 -45.53
CA GLN A 129 -7.28 10.07 -45.11
C GLN A 129 -6.06 10.67 -44.38
N TRP A 130 -5.47 9.87 -43.48
CA TRP A 130 -4.28 10.25 -42.72
C TRP A 130 -3.06 10.42 -43.63
N GLN A 131 -2.37 11.55 -43.48
CA GLN A 131 -1.13 11.86 -44.17
C GLN A 131 -0.02 12.14 -43.16
N THR A 132 1.19 11.63 -43.38
CA THR A 132 2.36 11.92 -42.54
C THR A 132 2.82 13.37 -42.74
N LEU A 133 3.05 14.09 -41.64
CA LEU A 133 3.57 15.46 -41.62
C LEU A 133 5.09 15.47 -41.75
N VAL A 134 5.60 16.33 -42.64
CA VAL A 134 7.05 16.60 -42.74
C VAL A 134 7.47 17.57 -41.63
N PRO A 135 8.64 17.40 -41.00
CA PRO A 135 9.14 18.33 -39.98
C PRO A 135 9.24 19.77 -40.53
N GLY A 136 8.59 20.71 -39.85
CA GLY A 136 8.53 22.13 -40.24
C GLY A 136 7.30 22.53 -41.06
N GLN A 137 6.43 21.58 -41.42
CA GLN A 137 5.22 21.85 -42.18
C GLN A 137 4.06 22.36 -41.28
N ALA A 138 3.40 23.45 -41.68
CA ALA A 138 2.29 24.03 -40.93
C ALA A 138 0.97 23.25 -41.17
N VAL A 139 0.19 23.07 -40.09
CA VAL A 139 -1.11 22.37 -40.12
C VAL A 139 -2.26 23.37 -40.12
N PRO A 140 -3.22 23.29 -41.08
CA PRO A 140 -4.39 24.17 -41.10
C PRO A 140 -5.28 24.02 -39.86
N ALA A 141 -5.83 25.15 -39.40
CA ALA A 141 -6.78 25.18 -38.29
C ALA A 141 -8.02 24.29 -38.58
N GLY A 142 -8.40 23.46 -37.62
CA GLY A 142 -9.50 22.49 -37.77
C GLY A 142 -9.09 21.11 -38.31
N SER A 143 -7.79 20.87 -38.53
CA SER A 143 -7.27 19.54 -38.87
C SER A 143 -7.06 18.68 -37.63
N HIS A 144 -7.31 17.38 -37.74
CA HIS A 144 -7.08 16.41 -36.66
C HIS A 144 -5.68 15.81 -36.81
N VAL A 145 -4.82 15.98 -35.80
CA VAL A 145 -3.42 15.52 -35.79
C VAL A 145 -3.24 14.43 -34.75
N ARG A 146 -2.53 13.34 -35.09
CA ARG A 146 -2.14 12.27 -34.16
C ARG A 146 -0.66 11.95 -34.25
N LEU A 147 -0.13 11.35 -33.19
CA LEU A 147 1.17 10.67 -33.22
C LEU A 147 0.92 9.16 -33.36
N ASN A 148 1.44 8.54 -34.41
CA ASN A 148 1.34 7.10 -34.60
C ASN A 148 2.34 6.41 -33.66
N LEU A 149 1.85 5.73 -32.62
CA LEU A 149 2.69 5.11 -31.59
C LEU A 149 3.49 3.88 -32.07
N GLN A 150 3.17 3.33 -33.24
CA GLN A 150 3.94 2.22 -33.84
C GLN A 150 5.08 2.73 -34.71
N THR A 151 4.89 3.84 -35.43
CA THR A 151 5.89 4.40 -36.36
C THR A 151 6.65 5.60 -35.81
N GLY A 152 6.12 6.26 -34.77
CA GLY A 152 6.65 7.50 -34.20
C GLY A 152 6.35 8.75 -35.04
N GLU A 153 5.60 8.63 -36.13
CA GLU A 153 5.34 9.72 -37.08
C GLU A 153 4.10 10.53 -36.69
N ARG A 154 4.13 11.85 -36.95
CA ARG A 154 2.97 12.73 -36.80
C ARG A 154 2.13 12.65 -38.07
N GLU A 155 0.85 12.35 -37.93
CA GLU A 155 -0.09 12.24 -39.05
C GLU A 155 -1.23 13.27 -38.90
N VAL A 156 -1.74 13.80 -40.01
CA VAL A 156 -2.84 14.76 -40.08
C VAL A 156 -3.95 14.28 -41.01
N ARG A 157 -5.20 14.59 -40.66
CA ARG A 157 -6.37 14.44 -41.53
C ARG A 157 -7.35 15.59 -41.34
N LEU A 158 -8.34 15.71 -42.22
CA LEU A 158 -9.43 16.68 -42.09
C LEU A 158 -10.26 16.41 -40.81
N GLY A 159 -10.57 17.45 -40.03
CA GLY A 159 -11.36 17.33 -38.80
C GLY A 159 -12.86 17.16 -39.05
N GLU A 160 -13.52 16.37 -38.19
CA GLU A 160 -14.94 16.00 -38.32
C GLU A 160 -15.92 17.19 -38.17
N GLU A 161 -15.48 18.33 -37.63
CA GLU A 161 -16.30 19.54 -37.51
C GLU A 161 -16.63 20.19 -38.87
N GLN A 162 -15.79 20.00 -39.90
CA GLN A 162 -16.10 20.47 -41.25
C GLN A 162 -17.14 19.61 -41.98
N LEU A 163 -17.32 18.34 -41.59
CA LEU A 163 -18.29 17.42 -42.21
C LEU A 163 -19.74 17.69 -41.78
N LYS A 164 -19.97 18.34 -40.64
CA LYS A 164 -21.33 18.60 -40.11
C LYS A 164 -22.04 19.82 -40.72
N TYR A 165 -21.32 20.72 -41.38
CA TYR A 165 -21.88 21.99 -41.89
C TYR A 165 -21.78 22.19 -43.41
N TRP A 166 -21.51 21.13 -44.17
CA TRP A 166 -21.49 21.17 -45.64
C TRP A 166 -22.72 20.45 -46.23
N THR A 167 -23.90 21.06 -46.15
CA THR A 167 -25.07 20.64 -46.93
C THR A 167 -25.05 21.22 -48.34
N GLN A 168 -25.70 20.50 -49.25
CA GLN A 168 -25.69 20.66 -50.71
C GLN A 168 -26.12 22.05 -51.23
N GLU A 169 -26.69 22.92 -50.37
CA GLU A 169 -27.03 24.31 -50.68
C GLU A 169 -25.80 25.23 -50.82
N HIS A 170 -24.65 24.88 -50.21
CA HIS A 170 -23.41 25.65 -50.42
C HIS A 170 -22.71 25.34 -51.75
N ARG A 171 -23.04 24.21 -52.40
CA ARG A 171 -22.40 23.76 -53.64
C ARG A 171 -22.85 24.53 -54.88
N GLU A 172 -24.00 25.20 -54.82
CA GLU A 172 -24.56 25.97 -55.95
C GLU A 172 -24.17 27.46 -55.91
N MET A 173 -23.74 28.00 -54.78
CA MET A 173 -23.25 29.39 -54.68
C MET A 173 -21.79 29.58 -55.11
N GLU A 174 -20.95 28.56 -55.02
CA GLU A 174 -19.53 28.65 -55.44
C GLU A 174 -19.32 28.59 -56.96
N LYS A 175 -20.32 28.17 -57.74
CA LYS A 175 -20.21 28.16 -59.21
C LYS A 175 -20.47 29.50 -59.89
N SER A 176 -20.84 30.54 -59.14
CA SER A 176 -21.12 31.88 -59.72
C SER A 176 -20.42 33.05 -59.02
N ALA A 177 -19.47 32.82 -58.13
CA ALA A 177 -18.67 33.92 -57.58
C ALA A 177 -17.59 34.34 -58.58
N ALA A 178 -17.80 35.47 -59.25
CA ALA A 178 -16.78 36.13 -60.07
C ALA A 178 -15.54 36.46 -59.21
N PRO A 179 -14.32 36.47 -59.78
CA PRO A 179 -13.11 36.81 -59.04
C PRO A 179 -13.25 38.21 -58.44
N ILE A 180 -13.15 38.27 -57.11
CA ILE A 180 -13.32 39.50 -56.31
C ILE A 180 -12.30 40.53 -56.81
N ASN A 181 -12.80 41.70 -57.24
CA ASN A 181 -11.94 42.79 -57.71
C ASN A 181 -11.10 43.30 -56.52
N PRO A 182 -9.75 43.37 -56.63
CA PRO A 182 -8.87 43.82 -55.55
C PRO A 182 -9.24 45.20 -54.98
N ASP A 183 -9.88 46.07 -55.76
CA ASP A 183 -10.34 47.38 -55.28
C ASP A 183 -11.56 47.31 -54.35
N GLU A 184 -12.45 46.32 -54.54
CA GLU A 184 -13.57 46.08 -53.62
C GLU A 184 -13.09 45.49 -52.30
N LEU A 185 -12.12 44.57 -52.36
CA LEU A 185 -11.49 44.01 -51.16
C LEU A 185 -10.78 45.11 -50.35
N LYS A 186 -10.06 46.02 -51.02
CA LYS A 186 -9.39 47.14 -50.37
C LYS A 186 -10.38 48.12 -49.72
N LYS A 187 -11.55 48.32 -50.35
CA LYS A 187 -12.63 49.15 -49.80
C LYS A 187 -13.32 48.47 -48.62
N ALA A 188 -13.51 47.15 -48.66
CA ALA A 188 -14.03 46.35 -47.55
C ALA A 188 -13.07 46.35 -46.35
N MET A 189 -11.76 46.18 -46.58
CA MET A 189 -10.74 46.28 -45.53
C MET A 189 -10.68 47.68 -44.92
N LYS A 190 -10.86 48.73 -45.73
CA LYS A 190 -10.92 50.12 -45.24
C LYS A 190 -12.17 50.35 -44.37
N LYS A 191 -13.31 49.75 -44.74
CA LYS A 191 -14.54 49.81 -43.96
C LYS A 191 -14.43 49.05 -42.64
N ILE A 192 -13.85 47.85 -42.64
CA ILE A 192 -13.56 47.07 -41.42
C ILE A 192 -12.61 47.85 -40.50
N LYS A 193 -11.62 48.56 -41.05
CA LYS A 193 -10.72 49.43 -40.29
C LYS A 193 -11.41 50.68 -39.73
N GLU A 194 -12.46 51.18 -40.37
CA GLU A 194 -13.31 52.25 -39.84
C GLU A 194 -14.27 51.73 -38.75
N ASP A 195 -14.85 50.55 -38.95
CA ASP A 195 -15.72 49.89 -37.96
C ASP A 195 -14.94 49.49 -36.69
N LEU A 196 -13.65 49.17 -36.82
CA LEU A 196 -12.74 48.94 -35.69
C LEU A 196 -12.34 50.24 -34.96
N LYS A 197 -12.46 51.40 -35.61
CA LYS A 197 -12.26 52.71 -34.98
C LYS A 197 -13.50 53.22 -34.27
N SER A 198 -14.70 52.80 -34.68
CA SER A 198 -15.92 52.93 -33.90
C SER A 198 -16.02 51.80 -32.88
N GLN A 199 -15.14 51.81 -31.88
CA GLN A 199 -15.27 50.89 -30.75
C GLN A 199 -16.45 51.32 -29.88
N ASP A 200 -17.57 50.60 -29.99
CA ASP A 200 -18.28 50.19 -28.78
C ASP A 200 -17.31 49.28 -28.00
N PRO A 201 -16.99 49.58 -26.73
CA PRO A 201 -15.90 48.92 -26.06
C PRO A 201 -16.35 47.54 -25.57
N VAL A 202 -16.17 46.49 -26.37
CA VAL A 202 -16.15 45.11 -25.87
C VAL A 202 -15.08 44.95 -24.78
N ALA A 203 -14.04 45.79 -24.80
CA ALA A 203 -13.04 45.91 -23.74
C ALA A 203 -13.62 46.37 -22.38
N SER A 204 -14.79 47.02 -22.34
CA SER A 204 -15.44 47.41 -21.07
C SER A 204 -16.21 46.27 -20.41
N ARG A 205 -16.39 45.13 -21.11
CA ARG A 205 -17.07 43.94 -20.59
C ARG A 205 -16.16 42.98 -19.83
N PHE A 206 -14.84 43.10 -20.00
CA PHE A 206 -13.86 42.22 -19.37
C PHE A 206 -13.03 43.01 -18.36
N ARG A 207 -12.72 42.39 -17.22
CA ARG A 207 -11.79 43.00 -16.26
C ARG A 207 -10.41 43.14 -16.90
N PRO A 208 -9.67 44.22 -16.60
CA PRO A 208 -8.30 44.38 -17.08
C PRO A 208 -7.41 43.22 -16.59
N LEU A 209 -6.51 42.77 -17.45
CA LEU A 209 -5.65 41.61 -17.19
C LEU A 209 -4.78 41.79 -15.94
N GLU A 210 -4.35 43.02 -15.67
CA GLU A 210 -3.57 43.39 -14.49
C GLU A 210 -4.36 43.25 -13.18
N GLU A 211 -5.68 43.52 -13.20
CA GLU A 211 -6.56 43.29 -12.05
C GLU A 211 -6.72 41.79 -11.81
N LEU A 212 -6.91 40.99 -12.87
CA LEU A 212 -6.98 39.52 -12.76
C LEU A 212 -5.68 38.90 -12.26
N LYS A 213 -4.52 39.39 -12.72
CA LYS A 213 -3.20 38.95 -12.23
C LYS A 213 -3.01 39.29 -10.76
N LYS A 214 -3.47 40.47 -10.35
CA LYS A 214 -3.41 40.91 -8.95
C LYS A 214 -4.35 40.08 -8.07
N ASP A 215 -5.58 39.85 -8.50
CA ASP A 215 -6.56 39.02 -7.80
C ASP A 215 -6.07 37.59 -7.65
N MET A 216 -5.43 37.03 -8.70
CA MET A 216 -4.87 35.68 -8.65
C MET A 216 -3.65 35.59 -7.72
N ALA A 217 -2.77 36.60 -7.72
CA ALA A 217 -1.66 36.68 -6.78
C ALA A 217 -2.14 36.88 -5.33
N GLU A 218 -3.21 37.65 -5.11
CA GLU A 218 -3.80 37.84 -3.79
C GLU A 218 -4.49 36.57 -3.28
N LEU A 219 -5.13 35.80 -4.16
CA LEU A 219 -5.68 34.47 -3.84
C LEU A 219 -4.58 33.45 -3.53
N ASP A 220 -3.47 33.44 -4.27
CA ASP A 220 -2.33 32.54 -4.06
C ASP A 220 -1.65 32.79 -2.70
N LEU A 221 -1.63 34.05 -2.23
CA LEU A 221 -1.15 34.41 -0.89
C LEU A 221 -2.05 33.95 0.26
N LEU A 222 -3.32 33.65 -0.01
CA LEU A 222 -4.31 33.26 1.01
C LEU A 222 -4.44 31.75 1.16
N VAL A 223 -3.94 30.96 0.21
CA VAL A 223 -4.01 29.50 0.24
C VAL A 223 -2.66 28.94 0.65
N GLU A 224 -2.56 28.41 1.88
CA GLU A 224 -1.38 27.63 2.25
C GLU A 224 -1.31 26.38 1.37
N THR A 225 -0.14 26.11 0.78
CA THR A 225 0.11 24.85 0.08
C THR A 225 0.27 23.70 1.08
N ASP A 226 -0.05 22.48 0.68
CA ASP A 226 0.12 21.28 1.53
C ASP A 226 1.55 21.14 2.05
N VAL A 227 2.56 21.52 1.25
CA VAL A 227 3.97 21.52 1.65
C VAL A 227 4.23 22.50 2.82
N GLN A 228 3.65 23.71 2.76
CA GLN A 228 3.76 24.70 3.83
C GLN A 228 3.03 24.24 5.09
N ILE A 229 1.83 23.67 4.92
CA ILE A 229 1.02 23.11 6.03
C ILE A 229 1.81 21.99 6.72
N MET A 230 2.30 21.00 5.97
CA MET A 230 3.08 19.89 6.51
C MET A 230 4.34 20.36 7.24
N ARG A 231 5.08 21.32 6.68
CA ARG A 231 6.25 21.90 7.36
C ARG A 231 5.88 22.49 8.72
N ARG A 232 4.84 23.34 8.75
CA ARG A 232 4.31 23.95 9.98
C ARG A 232 3.84 22.90 10.98
N LEU A 233 3.25 21.80 10.52
CA LEU A 233 2.81 20.68 11.36
C LEU A 233 4.00 19.93 11.97
N LEU A 234 5.04 19.63 11.20
CA LEU A 234 6.24 18.95 11.69
C LEU A 234 7.03 19.80 12.70
N ASP A 235 7.18 21.10 12.43
CA ASP A 235 7.85 22.03 13.35
C ASP A 235 7.12 22.10 14.70
N GLN A 236 5.79 22.12 14.66
CA GLN A 236 4.98 22.03 15.89
C GLN A 236 5.10 20.66 16.55
N PHE A 237 5.12 19.56 15.80
CA PHE A 237 5.22 18.22 16.36
C PHE A 237 6.51 18.02 17.18
N ASN A 238 7.62 18.55 16.66
CA ASN A 238 8.96 18.46 17.26
C ASN A 238 9.19 19.48 18.39
N SER A 239 8.34 20.48 18.52
CA SER A 239 8.47 21.50 19.57
C SER A 239 8.23 20.91 20.97
N SER A 240 9.09 21.25 21.94
CA SER A 240 8.98 20.77 23.33
C SER A 240 7.71 21.26 24.05
N ASN A 241 7.17 22.39 23.60
CA ASN A 241 6.00 23.04 24.21
C ASN A 241 4.66 22.45 23.73
N THR A 242 4.69 21.56 22.74
CA THR A 242 3.49 20.96 22.16
C THR A 242 2.93 19.90 23.09
N THR A 243 1.64 19.99 23.39
CA THR A 243 0.94 19.02 24.24
C THR A 243 0.71 17.70 23.51
N THR A 244 0.40 16.64 24.24
CA THR A 244 0.06 15.35 23.65
C THR A 244 -1.18 15.44 22.75
N GLU A 245 -2.18 16.22 23.16
CA GLU A 245 -3.41 16.45 22.41
C GLU A 245 -3.14 17.19 21.10
N GLN A 246 -2.23 18.17 21.10
CA GLN A 246 -1.79 18.84 19.88
C GLN A 246 -1.01 17.89 18.97
N ARG A 247 -0.11 17.06 19.51
CA ARG A 247 0.57 16.02 18.72
C ARG A 247 -0.40 15.04 18.07
N LEU A 248 -1.48 14.68 18.76
CA LEU A 248 -2.53 13.83 18.21
C LEU A 248 -3.28 14.51 17.06
N SER A 249 -3.67 15.78 17.22
CA SER A 249 -4.28 16.57 16.13
C SER A 249 -3.36 16.63 14.92
N ILE A 250 -2.07 16.89 15.13
CA ILE A 250 -1.07 16.95 14.07
C ILE A 250 -0.97 15.60 13.34
N LEU A 251 -0.91 14.48 14.06
CA LEU A 251 -0.86 13.16 13.42
C LEU A 251 -2.12 12.89 12.59
N GLN A 252 -3.30 13.33 13.04
CA GLN A 252 -4.54 13.19 12.27
C GLN A 252 -4.55 14.05 11.01
N GLU A 253 -4.05 15.28 11.08
CA GLU A 253 -3.90 16.16 9.91
C GLU A 253 -2.87 15.60 8.92
N LEU A 254 -1.72 15.12 9.41
CA LEU A 254 -0.73 14.46 8.57
C LEU A 254 -1.30 13.21 7.91
N GLU A 255 -2.06 12.40 8.63
CA GLU A 255 -2.71 11.19 8.10
C GLU A 255 -3.64 11.52 6.93
N TYR A 256 -4.42 12.59 7.04
CA TYR A 256 -5.26 13.09 5.94
C TYR A 256 -4.42 13.50 4.73
N LEU A 257 -3.36 14.30 4.94
CA LEU A 257 -2.53 14.85 3.86
C LEU A 257 -1.77 13.77 3.08
N VAL A 258 -1.24 12.76 3.76
CA VAL A 258 -0.40 11.71 3.13
C VAL A 258 -1.17 10.69 2.29
N HIS A 259 -2.51 10.78 2.24
CA HIS A 259 -3.27 10.02 1.24
C HIS A 259 -2.92 10.44 -0.19
N GLN A 260 -2.44 11.68 -0.38
CA GLN A 260 -1.87 12.10 -1.65
C GLN A 260 -0.42 11.61 -1.74
N VAL A 261 -0.10 10.93 -2.86
CA VAL A 261 1.20 10.27 -3.09
C VAL A 261 2.36 11.26 -2.98
N ASP A 262 2.22 12.45 -3.57
CA ASP A 262 3.26 13.49 -3.55
C ASP A 262 3.46 14.08 -2.16
N ASN A 263 2.37 14.25 -1.38
CA ASN A 263 2.46 14.72 0.00
C ASN A 263 3.21 13.72 0.88
N ALA A 264 2.95 12.42 0.71
CA ALA A 264 3.68 11.38 1.43
C ALA A 264 5.19 11.38 1.11
N GLN A 265 5.57 11.58 -0.16
CA GLN A 265 6.98 11.73 -0.55
C GLN A 265 7.60 13.00 0.03
N THR A 266 6.84 14.10 0.02
CA THR A 266 7.29 15.39 0.58
C THR A 266 7.49 15.30 2.09
N LEU A 267 6.57 14.64 2.81
CA LEU A 267 6.71 14.33 4.24
C LEU A 267 8.03 13.62 4.52
N CYS A 268 8.37 12.61 3.71
CA CYS A 268 9.61 11.87 3.89
C CYS A 268 10.85 12.72 3.57
N SER A 269 10.78 13.54 2.52
CA SER A 269 11.84 14.47 2.14
C SER A 269 12.11 15.53 3.22
N MET A 270 11.10 15.88 4.02
CA MET A 270 11.22 16.76 5.18
C MET A 270 11.70 16.05 6.46
N GLY A 271 12.06 14.76 6.39
CA GLY A 271 12.44 13.97 7.57
C GLY A 271 11.25 13.61 8.48
N GLY A 272 10.01 13.79 8.02
CA GLY A 272 8.82 13.48 8.83
C GLY A 272 8.71 12.01 9.21
N LEU A 273 9.25 11.10 8.39
CA LEU A 273 9.22 9.66 8.65
C LEU A 273 9.90 9.30 9.99
N SER A 274 11.03 9.92 10.35
CA SER A 274 11.69 9.63 11.63
C SER A 274 10.82 10.00 12.82
N LEU A 275 10.12 11.14 12.75
CA LEU A 275 9.18 11.59 13.78
C LEU A 275 7.99 10.62 13.93
N ILE A 276 7.49 10.07 12.82
CA ILE A 276 6.44 9.04 12.85
C ILE A 276 6.96 7.74 13.50
N LEU A 277 8.18 7.32 13.22
CA LEU A 277 8.80 6.15 13.84
C LEU A 277 9.07 6.35 15.35
N GLU A 278 9.42 7.56 15.77
CA GLU A 278 9.51 7.92 17.19
C GLU A 278 8.13 7.85 17.87
N GLY A 279 7.08 8.34 17.20
CA GLY A 279 5.70 8.26 17.67
C GLY A 279 5.19 6.82 17.85
N LEU A 280 5.62 5.89 17.00
CA LEU A 280 5.36 4.44 17.15
C LEU A 280 5.97 3.85 18.43
N ASN A 281 7.10 4.38 18.87
CA ASN A 281 7.79 3.96 20.08
C ASN A 281 7.37 4.75 21.34
N SER A 282 6.33 5.59 21.22
CA SER A 282 5.79 6.36 22.34
C SER A 282 5.16 5.47 23.41
N SER A 283 5.20 5.91 24.66
CA SER A 283 4.45 5.28 25.75
C SER A 283 2.93 5.57 25.70
N ASP A 284 2.50 6.60 24.96
CA ASP A 284 1.06 6.88 24.77
C ASP A 284 0.52 6.06 23.59
N VAL A 285 -0.35 5.11 23.92
CA VAL A 285 -1.07 4.22 22.98
C VAL A 285 -1.74 4.99 21.84
N ARG A 286 -2.27 6.20 22.10
CA ARG A 286 -2.93 7.03 21.08
C ARG A 286 -1.91 7.56 20.07
N LEU A 287 -0.71 7.94 20.53
CA LEU A 287 0.37 8.37 19.64
C LEU A 287 0.87 7.18 18.81
N GLN A 288 1.02 5.99 19.41
CA GLN A 288 1.39 4.79 18.68
C GLN A 288 0.37 4.44 17.59
N GLU A 289 -0.92 4.47 17.93
CA GLU A 289 -2.01 4.19 16.99
C GLU A 289 -2.02 5.16 15.80
N ASN A 290 -1.98 6.47 16.07
CA ASN A 290 -2.04 7.48 15.01
C ASN A 290 -0.76 7.51 14.19
N SER A 291 0.41 7.29 14.79
CA SER A 291 1.68 7.19 14.05
C SER A 291 1.71 5.97 13.13
N ALA A 292 1.22 4.82 13.60
CA ALA A 292 1.04 3.64 12.75
C ALA A 292 0.08 3.94 11.59
N PHE A 293 -0.97 4.73 11.85
CA PHE A 293 -1.95 5.08 10.81
C PHE A 293 -1.34 5.97 9.74
N VAL A 294 -0.64 7.06 10.13
CA VAL A 294 0.10 7.94 9.21
C VAL A 294 1.09 7.13 8.37
N LEU A 295 1.89 6.26 9.01
CA LEU A 295 2.85 5.43 8.29
C LEU A 295 2.17 4.54 7.25
N GLY A 296 1.08 3.87 7.62
CA GLY A 296 0.33 3.00 6.72
C GLY A 296 -0.29 3.74 5.54
N SER A 297 -0.81 4.95 5.77
CA SER A 297 -1.39 5.80 4.72
C SER A 297 -0.29 6.32 3.78
N ALA A 298 0.86 6.73 4.31
CA ALA A 298 1.98 7.25 3.53
C ALA A 298 2.65 6.19 2.62
N VAL A 299 2.79 4.94 3.10
CA VAL A 299 3.40 3.85 2.30
C VAL A 299 2.41 3.18 1.34
N SER A 300 1.10 3.45 1.47
CA SER A 300 0.07 2.80 0.66
C SER A 300 0.22 3.18 -0.81
N SER A 301 0.46 2.18 -1.66
CA SER A 301 0.65 2.37 -3.11
C SER A 301 1.74 3.38 -3.47
N ASN A 302 2.77 3.51 -2.62
CA ASN A 302 3.84 4.49 -2.79
C ASN A 302 5.23 3.84 -2.64
N PRO A 303 5.80 3.29 -3.72
CA PRO A 303 7.08 2.57 -3.68
C PRO A 303 8.25 3.40 -3.14
N VAL A 304 8.30 4.70 -3.44
CA VAL A 304 9.36 5.60 -2.96
C VAL A 304 9.33 5.69 -1.44
N VAL A 305 8.15 5.89 -0.87
CA VAL A 305 7.96 5.97 0.59
C VAL A 305 8.11 4.60 1.25
N GLN A 306 7.68 3.51 0.61
CA GLN A 306 7.92 2.14 1.08
C GLN A 306 9.42 1.85 1.24
N VAL A 307 10.25 2.19 0.23
CA VAL A 307 11.71 2.01 0.29
C VAL A 307 12.31 2.80 1.45
N GLN A 308 12.00 4.10 1.54
CA GLN A 308 12.49 4.95 2.61
C GLN A 308 12.03 4.48 4.00
N ALA A 309 10.80 3.97 4.13
CA ALA A 309 10.28 3.39 5.35
C ALA A 309 11.06 2.14 5.78
N VAL A 310 11.34 1.23 4.85
CA VAL A 310 12.13 0.02 5.15
C VAL A 310 13.56 0.39 5.53
N GLU A 311 14.21 1.28 4.78
CA GLU A 311 15.56 1.76 5.08
C GLU A 311 15.65 2.50 6.43
N GLY A 312 14.58 3.21 6.79
CA GLY A 312 14.42 3.88 8.08
C GLY A 312 14.09 2.96 9.27
N GLY A 313 13.96 1.64 9.06
CA GLY A 313 13.69 0.69 10.14
C GLY A 313 12.22 0.55 10.53
N ALA A 314 11.29 0.99 9.67
CA ALA A 314 9.85 0.87 9.92
C ALA A 314 9.43 -0.59 10.09
N LEU A 315 9.94 -1.50 9.25
CA LEU A 315 9.61 -2.92 9.30
C LEU A 315 9.92 -3.54 10.67
N GLN A 316 11.13 -3.30 11.20
CA GLN A 316 11.55 -3.82 12.50
C GLN A 316 10.72 -3.24 13.64
N THR A 317 10.40 -1.95 13.56
CA THR A 317 9.55 -1.25 14.55
C THR A 317 8.13 -1.83 14.58
N LEU A 318 7.53 -2.05 13.40
CA LEU A 318 6.21 -2.67 13.29
C LEU A 318 6.21 -4.12 13.81
N LEU A 319 7.22 -4.93 13.46
CA LEU A 319 7.36 -6.31 13.97
C LEU A 319 7.50 -6.35 15.49
N ALA A 320 8.37 -5.50 16.07
CA ALA A 320 8.54 -5.39 17.52
C ALA A 320 7.23 -4.98 18.21
N THR A 321 6.47 -4.07 17.60
CA THR A 321 5.18 -3.62 18.14
C THR A 321 4.15 -4.75 18.12
N LEU A 322 4.09 -5.57 17.06
CA LEU A 322 3.18 -6.72 16.97
C LEU A 322 3.57 -7.86 17.94
N ALA A 323 4.86 -8.04 18.20
CA ALA A 323 5.38 -9.06 19.10
C ALA A 323 5.16 -8.75 20.59
N THR A 324 4.78 -7.51 20.93
CA THR A 324 4.54 -7.08 22.32
C THR A 324 3.05 -7.02 22.65
N THR A 325 2.76 -6.99 23.96
CA THR A 325 1.39 -6.80 24.43
C THR A 325 0.94 -5.38 24.13
N GLN A 326 0.03 -5.26 23.16
CA GLN A 326 -0.53 -3.98 22.72
C GLN A 326 -2.06 -4.02 22.68
N PRO A 327 -2.73 -2.88 22.92
CA PRO A 327 -4.16 -2.72 22.70
C PRO A 327 -4.58 -3.07 21.26
N LEU A 328 -5.83 -3.51 21.11
CA LEU A 328 -6.35 -3.98 19.82
C LEU A 328 -6.33 -2.89 18.73
N ASN A 329 -6.62 -1.64 19.08
CA ASN A 329 -6.57 -0.49 18.17
C ASN A 329 -5.17 -0.27 17.59
N VAL A 330 -4.12 -0.32 18.42
CA VAL A 330 -2.72 -0.24 17.96
C VAL A 330 -2.40 -1.40 17.03
N LYS A 331 -2.70 -2.64 17.44
CA LYS A 331 -2.45 -3.83 16.60
C LYS A 331 -3.14 -3.74 15.24
N LYS A 332 -4.38 -3.22 15.18
CA LYS A 332 -5.10 -2.98 13.93
C LYS A 332 -4.36 -2.01 13.01
N LYS A 333 -3.88 -0.88 13.53
CA LYS A 333 -3.16 0.13 12.73
C LYS A 333 -1.77 -0.32 12.34
N VAL A 334 -1.05 -1.03 13.22
CA VAL A 334 0.26 -1.61 12.92
C VAL A 334 0.14 -2.72 11.86
N LEU A 335 -0.88 -3.58 11.92
CA LEU A 335 -1.15 -4.55 10.85
C LEU A 335 -1.52 -3.88 9.53
N PHE A 336 -2.27 -2.77 9.58
CA PHE A 336 -2.58 -1.99 8.38
C PHE A 336 -1.29 -1.44 7.75
N ALA A 337 -0.43 -0.79 8.55
CA ALA A 337 0.86 -0.29 8.07
C ALA A 337 1.76 -1.41 7.52
N MET A 338 1.80 -2.56 8.19
CA MET A 338 2.52 -3.74 7.70
C MET A 338 1.98 -4.21 6.35
N ALA A 339 0.66 -4.36 6.21
CA ALA A 339 0.04 -4.79 4.95
C ALA A 339 0.35 -3.83 3.80
N CYS A 340 0.24 -2.51 4.03
CA CYS A 340 0.59 -1.51 3.03
C CYS A 340 2.10 -1.51 2.70
N LEU A 341 2.97 -1.76 3.67
CA LEU A 341 4.42 -1.81 3.46
C LEU A 341 4.84 -3.04 2.64
N LEU A 342 4.17 -4.18 2.82
CA LEU A 342 4.52 -5.44 2.14
C LEU A 342 3.92 -5.56 0.74
N ARG A 343 2.79 -4.89 0.47
CA ARG A 343 2.07 -4.99 -0.79
C ARG A 343 2.92 -4.50 -1.97
N HIS A 344 3.01 -5.32 -3.01
CA HIS A 344 3.81 -5.07 -4.22
C HIS A 344 5.30 -4.79 -3.97
N PHE A 345 5.84 -5.20 -2.82
CA PHE A 345 7.22 -4.90 -2.43
C PHE A 345 8.00 -6.15 -2.00
N PRO A 346 8.52 -6.96 -2.96
CA PRO A 346 9.14 -8.25 -2.68
C PRO A 346 10.36 -8.14 -1.76
N TYR A 347 11.12 -7.05 -1.83
CA TYR A 347 12.22 -6.79 -0.90
C TYR A 347 11.73 -6.71 0.55
N ALA A 348 10.67 -5.94 0.84
CA ALA A 348 10.08 -5.89 2.18
C ALA A 348 9.51 -7.23 2.60
N GLN A 349 8.87 -7.98 1.69
CA GLN A 349 8.36 -9.33 1.97
C GLN A 349 9.49 -10.28 2.39
N ARG A 350 10.61 -10.31 1.66
CA ARG A 350 11.80 -11.13 2.02
C ARG A 350 12.35 -10.75 3.40
N HIS A 351 12.45 -9.45 3.69
CA HIS A 351 12.88 -8.98 5.00
C HIS A 351 11.89 -9.29 6.12
N PHE A 352 10.58 -9.23 5.84
CA PHE A 352 9.55 -9.59 6.79
C PHE A 352 9.63 -11.08 7.19
N LEU A 353 9.76 -11.94 6.18
CA LEU A 353 9.93 -13.39 6.34
C LEU A 353 11.20 -13.73 7.16
N SER A 354 12.37 -13.22 6.74
CA SER A 354 13.65 -13.46 7.43
C SER A 354 13.70 -12.95 8.88
N ASN A 355 12.86 -11.98 9.25
CA ASN A 355 12.73 -11.49 10.63
C ASN A 355 11.63 -12.22 11.43
N GLY A 356 11.18 -13.40 10.97
CA GLY A 356 10.18 -14.21 11.67
C GLY A 356 8.77 -13.62 11.64
N GLY A 357 8.47 -12.79 10.63
CA GLY A 357 7.18 -12.11 10.52
C GLY A 357 5.98 -13.06 10.56
N LEU A 358 6.05 -14.18 9.84
CA LEU A 358 4.99 -15.20 9.85
C LEU A 358 4.81 -15.87 11.22
N GLN A 359 5.89 -16.03 12.00
CA GLN A 359 5.78 -16.56 13.36
C GLN A 359 4.98 -15.60 14.24
N ILE A 360 5.31 -14.30 14.23
CA ILE A 360 4.62 -13.25 14.99
C ILE A 360 3.14 -13.19 14.59
N LEU A 361 2.84 -13.23 13.28
CA LEU A 361 1.46 -13.24 12.82
C LEU A 361 0.71 -14.50 13.27
N SER A 362 1.37 -15.66 13.33
CA SER A 362 0.74 -16.90 13.76
C SER A 362 0.38 -16.87 15.26
N GLU A 363 1.19 -16.21 16.08
CA GLU A 363 0.91 -16.00 17.50
C GLU A 363 -0.25 -15.01 17.67
N LEU A 364 -0.25 -13.93 16.88
CA LEU A 364 -1.32 -12.95 16.88
C LEU A 364 -2.66 -13.56 16.43
N PHE A 365 -2.63 -14.40 15.40
CA PHE A 365 -3.79 -15.11 14.87
C PHE A 365 -4.42 -16.02 15.94
N ARG A 366 -3.59 -16.79 16.67
CA ARG A 366 -4.07 -17.67 17.75
C ARG A 366 -4.62 -16.91 18.95
N ALA A 367 -4.10 -15.72 19.22
CA ALA A 367 -4.53 -14.90 20.35
C ALA A 367 -5.84 -14.13 20.10
N ASP A 368 -6.22 -13.92 18.84
CA ASP A 368 -7.37 -13.11 18.46
C ASP A 368 -8.68 -13.89 18.42
N VAL A 369 -9.35 -13.97 19.57
CA VAL A 369 -10.64 -14.66 19.74
C VAL A 369 -11.75 -14.04 18.87
N GLY A 370 -11.67 -12.74 18.55
CA GLY A 370 -12.70 -12.02 17.81
C GLY A 370 -12.60 -12.10 16.28
N GLY A 371 -11.55 -12.71 15.74
CA GLY A 371 -11.35 -12.89 14.29
C GLY A 371 -11.02 -11.63 13.49
N ILE A 372 -10.99 -10.44 14.11
CA ILE A 372 -10.75 -9.17 13.42
C ILE A 372 -9.30 -9.08 12.91
N LEU A 373 -8.34 -9.44 13.75
CA LEU A 373 -6.92 -9.51 13.37
C LEU A 373 -6.68 -10.72 12.49
N GLN A 374 -7.29 -11.87 12.79
CA GLN A 374 -7.21 -13.08 11.94
C GLN A 374 -7.55 -12.76 10.49
N THR A 375 -8.66 -12.06 10.26
CA THR A 375 -9.13 -11.66 8.93
C THR A 375 -8.12 -10.76 8.21
N ARG A 376 -7.56 -9.75 8.90
CA ARG A 376 -6.53 -8.86 8.31
C ARG A 376 -5.26 -9.61 7.94
N ILE A 377 -4.84 -10.54 8.80
CA ILE A 377 -3.66 -11.38 8.57
C ILE A 377 -3.89 -12.27 7.34
N VAL A 378 -5.03 -12.94 7.28
CA VAL A 378 -5.40 -13.82 6.15
C VAL A 378 -5.48 -13.04 4.84
N THR A 379 -6.04 -11.83 4.85
CA THR A 379 -6.02 -10.94 3.66
C THR A 379 -4.60 -10.59 3.25
N MET A 380 -3.72 -10.24 4.19
CA MET A 380 -2.32 -9.92 3.87
C MET A 380 -1.56 -11.12 3.29
N LEU A 381 -1.80 -12.34 3.79
CA LEU A 381 -1.24 -13.56 3.21
C LEU A 381 -1.77 -13.82 1.80
N TYR A 382 -3.08 -13.66 1.60
CA TYR A 382 -3.70 -13.77 0.28
C TYR A 382 -3.09 -12.77 -0.72
N ASP A 383 -2.91 -11.52 -0.32
CA ASP A 383 -2.30 -10.48 -1.15
C ASP A 383 -0.88 -10.90 -1.58
N MET A 384 -0.01 -11.28 -0.63
CA MET A 384 1.37 -11.70 -0.93
C MET A 384 1.44 -12.93 -1.86
N ILE A 385 0.57 -13.92 -1.66
CA ILE A 385 0.53 -15.13 -2.52
C ILE A 385 0.03 -14.77 -3.92
N SER A 386 -1.06 -14.01 -4.00
CA SER A 386 -1.69 -13.63 -5.26
C SER A 386 -0.79 -12.72 -6.09
N GLU A 387 -0.07 -11.80 -5.46
CA GLU A 387 0.94 -10.96 -6.12
C GLU A 387 2.02 -11.79 -6.81
N LYS A 388 2.61 -12.75 -6.09
CA LYS A 388 3.66 -13.63 -6.63
C LYS A 388 3.13 -14.44 -7.82
N GLU A 389 1.92 -14.98 -7.70
CA GLU A 389 1.27 -15.76 -8.76
C GLU A 389 0.99 -14.90 -10.00
N LEU A 390 0.39 -13.71 -9.83
CA LEU A 390 0.06 -12.80 -10.92
C LEU A 390 1.29 -12.39 -11.72
N ILE A 391 2.41 -12.09 -11.04
CA ILE A 391 3.67 -11.72 -11.70
C ILE A 391 4.25 -12.93 -12.44
N SER A 392 4.16 -14.13 -11.87
CA SER A 392 4.60 -15.35 -12.55
C SER A 392 3.81 -15.67 -13.83
N GLN A 393 2.51 -15.37 -13.84
CA GLN A 393 1.63 -15.59 -14.99
C GLN A 393 1.80 -14.52 -16.08
N ALA A 394 2.04 -13.26 -15.70
CA ALA A 394 2.22 -12.15 -16.64
C ALA A 394 3.45 -12.32 -17.56
N GLY A 395 4.44 -13.13 -17.16
CA GLY A 395 5.61 -13.46 -17.98
C GLY A 395 5.34 -14.39 -19.17
N LEU A 396 4.11 -14.89 -19.34
CA LEU A 396 3.70 -15.73 -20.48
C LEU A 396 3.38 -14.92 -21.75
N ASP A 397 3.15 -13.60 -21.62
CA ASP A 397 2.94 -12.69 -22.74
C ASP A 397 4.28 -12.11 -23.22
N HIS A 398 4.56 -12.30 -24.51
CA HIS A 398 5.89 -12.24 -25.14
C HIS A 398 6.49 -10.83 -25.32
N VAL A 399 6.44 -9.96 -24.31
CA VAL A 399 7.13 -8.66 -24.31
C VAL A 399 8.18 -8.65 -23.19
N GLN A 400 9.46 -8.76 -23.57
CA GLN A 400 10.60 -8.66 -22.66
C GLN A 400 10.67 -7.25 -22.06
N ASN A 401 10.12 -7.07 -20.87
CA ASN A 401 10.30 -5.86 -20.07
C ASN A 401 11.35 -6.15 -18.99
N PRO A 402 12.56 -5.54 -19.05
CA PRO A 402 13.61 -5.76 -18.04
C PRO A 402 13.16 -5.50 -16.60
N SER A 403 12.23 -4.55 -16.39
CA SER A 403 11.64 -4.28 -15.08
C SER A 403 10.78 -5.44 -14.57
N HIS A 404 10.07 -6.13 -15.48
CA HIS A 404 9.27 -7.30 -15.14
C HIS A 404 10.16 -8.50 -14.78
N GLU A 405 11.23 -8.73 -15.54
CA GLU A 405 12.21 -9.79 -15.27
C GLU A 405 12.90 -9.59 -13.92
N GLU A 406 13.29 -8.36 -13.59
CA GLU A 406 13.85 -8.03 -12.27
C GLU A 406 12.84 -8.27 -11.15
N ARG A 407 11.57 -7.87 -11.36
CA ARG A 407 10.52 -8.12 -10.37
C ARG A 407 10.29 -9.63 -10.16
N LEU A 408 10.28 -10.43 -11.22
CA LEU A 408 10.20 -11.89 -11.14
C LEU A 408 11.37 -12.46 -10.32
N ARG A 409 12.59 -11.99 -10.56
CA ARG A 409 13.77 -12.39 -9.79
C ARG A 409 13.57 -12.10 -8.31
N GLN A 410 13.15 -10.90 -7.95
CA GLN A 410 12.93 -10.51 -6.55
C GLN A 410 11.86 -11.36 -5.86
N TYR A 411 10.72 -11.65 -6.53
CA TYR A 411 9.70 -12.53 -5.98
C TYR A 411 10.13 -14.00 -5.89
N SER A 412 11.08 -14.45 -6.73
CA SER A 412 11.66 -15.79 -6.64
C SER A 412 12.48 -15.96 -5.35
N GLU A 413 13.10 -14.89 -4.84
CA GLU A 413 13.84 -14.88 -3.57
C GLU A 413 12.92 -14.89 -2.33
N VAL A 414 11.62 -14.57 -2.50
CA VAL A 414 10.63 -14.61 -1.41
C VAL A 414 10.18 -16.06 -1.18
N SER A 415 10.72 -16.67 -0.12
CA SER A 415 10.48 -18.07 0.28
C SER A 415 9.18 -18.25 1.08
N LEU A 416 8.08 -17.67 0.61
CA LEU A 416 6.80 -17.64 1.32
C LEU A 416 6.18 -19.04 1.52
N GLN A 417 6.24 -19.88 0.49
CA GLN A 417 5.57 -21.20 0.50
C GLN A 417 6.12 -22.12 1.58
N ASP A 418 7.44 -22.18 1.73
CA ASP A 418 8.10 -23.02 2.74
C ASP A 418 7.77 -22.55 4.16
N GLU A 419 7.78 -21.24 4.41
CA GLU A 419 7.44 -20.71 5.72
C GLU A 419 5.96 -20.89 6.08
N LEU A 420 5.05 -20.85 5.11
CA LEU A 420 3.63 -21.13 5.34
C LEU A 420 3.43 -22.53 5.92
N MET A 421 4.14 -23.53 5.37
CA MET A 421 4.13 -24.90 5.88
C MET A 421 4.77 -24.99 7.27
N GLU A 422 5.99 -24.46 7.41
CA GLU A 422 6.77 -24.59 8.64
C GLU A 422 6.06 -23.94 9.84
N LYS A 423 5.40 -22.78 9.64
CA LYS A 423 4.70 -22.06 10.71
C LYS A 423 3.25 -22.52 10.91
N GLY A 424 2.81 -23.53 10.16
CA GLY A 424 1.51 -24.19 10.34
C GLY A 424 0.32 -23.41 9.83
N TRP A 425 0.49 -22.54 8.82
CA TRP A 425 -0.60 -21.72 8.29
C TRP A 425 -1.71 -22.56 7.63
N CYS A 426 -1.35 -23.72 7.05
CA CYS A 426 -2.30 -24.66 6.49
C CYS A 426 -3.33 -25.21 7.51
N SER A 427 -3.04 -25.19 8.82
CA SER A 427 -4.02 -25.57 9.86
C SER A 427 -4.66 -24.37 10.57
N LEU A 428 -4.08 -23.17 10.44
CA LEU A 428 -4.60 -21.95 11.05
C LEU A 428 -5.72 -21.33 10.23
N VAL A 429 -5.51 -21.11 8.94
CA VAL A 429 -6.50 -20.44 8.06
C VAL A 429 -7.87 -21.16 8.06
N PRO A 430 -7.95 -22.51 8.03
CA PRO A 430 -9.22 -23.23 8.17
C PRO A 430 -10.04 -22.86 9.40
N GLN A 431 -9.40 -22.48 10.51
CA GLN A 431 -10.09 -22.16 11.77
C GLN A 431 -10.99 -20.92 11.62
N LEU A 432 -10.64 -20.00 10.71
CA LEU A 432 -11.43 -18.79 10.46
C LEU A 432 -12.80 -19.08 9.83
N LEU A 433 -12.99 -20.28 9.22
CA LEU A 433 -14.29 -20.71 8.71
C LEU A 433 -15.35 -20.90 9.81
N GLN A 434 -14.92 -21.01 11.07
CA GLN A 434 -15.82 -21.13 12.23
C GLN A 434 -16.44 -19.78 12.64
N SER A 435 -15.97 -18.66 12.08
CA SER A 435 -16.54 -17.33 12.31
C SER A 435 -18.04 -17.29 11.96
N THR A 436 -18.82 -16.44 12.61
CA THR A 436 -20.21 -16.14 12.21
C THR A 436 -20.29 -15.14 11.06
N GLU A 437 -19.23 -14.35 10.87
CA GLU A 437 -19.17 -13.29 9.87
C GLU A 437 -18.90 -13.85 8.47
N HIS A 438 -19.80 -13.57 7.52
CA HIS A 438 -19.66 -14.05 6.15
C HIS A 438 -18.40 -13.51 5.45
N ASP A 439 -18.05 -12.23 5.67
CA ASP A 439 -16.83 -11.59 5.14
C ASP A 439 -15.54 -12.34 5.62
N TYR A 440 -15.54 -12.85 6.85
CA TYR A 440 -14.37 -13.53 7.40
C TYR A 440 -14.22 -14.91 6.76
N ARG A 441 -15.34 -15.61 6.56
CA ARG A 441 -15.37 -16.89 5.84
C ARG A 441 -14.95 -16.72 4.39
N GLU A 442 -15.43 -15.68 3.73
CA GLU A 442 -15.07 -15.36 2.34
C GLU A 442 -13.57 -15.17 2.17
N LYS A 443 -12.97 -14.33 3.02
CA LYS A 443 -11.52 -14.08 3.04
C LYS A 443 -10.74 -15.35 3.37
N ALA A 444 -11.22 -16.17 4.29
CA ALA A 444 -10.63 -17.48 4.58
C ALA A 444 -10.68 -18.40 3.36
N LEU A 445 -11.83 -18.55 2.68
CA LEU A 445 -11.97 -19.40 1.50
C LEU A 445 -11.04 -18.96 0.36
N ARG A 446 -10.94 -17.65 0.09
CA ARG A 446 -10.00 -17.13 -0.92
C ARG A 446 -8.54 -17.43 -0.57
N ALA A 447 -8.15 -17.23 0.69
CA ALA A 447 -6.81 -17.56 1.15
C ALA A 447 -6.52 -19.07 1.08
N LEU A 448 -7.47 -19.93 1.45
CA LEU A 448 -7.34 -21.39 1.31
C LEU A 448 -7.10 -21.79 -0.15
N LEU A 449 -7.79 -21.15 -1.10
CA LEU A 449 -7.59 -21.39 -2.53
C LEU A 449 -6.21 -20.95 -3.00
N ALA A 450 -5.76 -19.77 -2.59
CA ALA A 450 -4.43 -19.25 -2.92
C ALA A 450 -3.31 -20.14 -2.34
N MET A 451 -3.50 -20.64 -1.11
CA MET A 451 -2.57 -21.54 -0.43
C MET A 451 -2.66 -22.99 -0.91
N ALA A 452 -3.60 -23.34 -1.79
CA ALA A 452 -3.86 -24.72 -2.19
C ALA A 452 -2.66 -25.38 -2.88
N SER A 453 -1.80 -24.64 -3.59
CA SER A 453 -0.59 -25.20 -4.20
C SER A 453 0.38 -25.79 -3.18
N VAL A 454 0.33 -25.33 -1.93
CA VAL A 454 1.24 -25.71 -0.86
C VAL A 454 0.55 -26.62 0.17
N CYS A 455 -0.71 -26.31 0.52
CA CYS A 455 -1.42 -26.95 1.63
C CYS A 455 -2.34 -28.12 1.21
N LEU A 456 -2.38 -28.50 -0.07
CA LEU A 456 -3.40 -29.43 -0.60
C LEU A 456 -3.47 -30.76 0.14
N ASP A 457 -2.31 -31.36 0.39
CA ASP A 457 -2.23 -32.68 1.01
C ASP A 457 -2.72 -32.63 2.47
N GLN A 458 -2.43 -31.53 3.17
CA GLN A 458 -2.96 -31.32 4.51
C GLN A 458 -4.48 -31.11 4.47
N TYR A 459 -5.00 -30.31 3.54
CA TYR A 459 -6.44 -30.10 3.36
C TYR A 459 -7.20 -31.39 3.05
N ARG A 460 -6.61 -32.30 2.25
CA ARG A 460 -7.16 -33.63 1.96
C ARG A 460 -7.29 -34.50 3.21
N SER A 461 -6.33 -34.40 4.12
CA SER A 461 -6.30 -35.18 5.36
C SER A 461 -7.10 -34.56 6.51
N ASP A 462 -7.48 -33.28 6.40
CA ASP A 462 -8.18 -32.55 7.45
C ASP A 462 -9.69 -32.77 7.39
N GLY A 463 -10.16 -33.78 8.12
CA GLY A 463 -11.57 -34.09 8.25
C GLY A 463 -12.41 -32.96 8.87
N SER A 464 -11.80 -32.09 9.69
CA SER A 464 -12.49 -30.94 10.26
C SER A 464 -12.76 -29.89 9.18
N LEU A 465 -11.77 -29.57 8.36
CA LEU A 465 -11.93 -28.67 7.22
C LEU A 465 -12.98 -29.19 6.24
N LEU A 466 -12.90 -30.46 5.84
CA LEU A 466 -13.86 -31.06 4.92
C LEU A 466 -15.29 -31.03 5.49
N GLY A 467 -15.44 -31.31 6.80
CA GLY A 467 -16.72 -31.18 7.50
C GLY A 467 -17.25 -29.75 7.52
N SER A 468 -16.40 -28.77 7.82
CA SER A 468 -16.75 -27.34 7.79
C SER A 468 -17.18 -26.88 6.40
N LEU A 469 -16.45 -27.26 5.34
CA LEU A 469 -16.80 -26.92 3.96
C LEU A 469 -18.16 -27.53 3.57
N HIS A 470 -18.42 -28.78 3.95
CA HIS A 470 -19.71 -29.42 3.68
C HIS A 470 -20.87 -28.71 4.41
N SER A 471 -20.68 -28.39 5.71
CA SER A 471 -21.69 -27.67 6.48
C SER A 471 -21.96 -26.28 5.93
N LEU A 472 -20.92 -25.55 5.53
CA LEU A 472 -21.06 -24.21 4.94
C LEU A 472 -21.77 -24.28 3.58
N ARG A 473 -21.47 -25.28 2.76
CA ARG A 473 -22.16 -25.47 1.47
C ARG A 473 -23.67 -25.62 1.64
N LEU A 474 -24.10 -26.44 2.60
CA LEU A 474 -25.52 -26.60 2.91
C LEU A 474 -26.14 -25.27 3.38
N GLN A 475 -25.46 -24.58 4.29
CA GLN A 475 -25.93 -23.28 4.81
C GLN A 475 -26.10 -22.24 3.69
N TYR A 476 -25.10 -22.06 2.83
CA TYR A 476 -25.19 -21.09 1.74
C TYR A 476 -26.21 -21.51 0.67
N SER A 477 -26.45 -22.81 0.47
CA SER A 477 -27.52 -23.28 -0.41
C SER A 477 -28.91 -22.89 0.09
N GLU A 478 -29.15 -22.96 1.40
CA GLU A 478 -30.41 -22.53 1.99
C GLU A 478 -30.59 -21.01 1.87
N LEU A 479 -29.52 -20.24 2.08
CA LEU A 479 -29.53 -18.78 1.92
C LEU A 479 -29.86 -18.37 0.48
N ILE A 480 -29.20 -18.96 -0.52
CA ILE A 480 -29.49 -18.70 -1.94
C ILE A 480 -30.96 -19.00 -2.27
N GLN A 481 -31.49 -20.14 -1.80
CA GLN A 481 -32.90 -20.47 -2.01
C GLN A 481 -33.84 -19.45 -1.37
N SER A 482 -33.48 -18.93 -0.18
CA SER A 482 -34.29 -17.91 0.50
C SER A 482 -34.31 -16.57 -0.26
N GLU A 483 -33.17 -16.14 -0.82
CA GLU A 483 -33.08 -14.92 -1.64
C GLU A 483 -33.88 -15.05 -2.93
N MET A 484 -33.80 -16.22 -3.59
CA MET A 484 -34.60 -16.51 -4.79
C MET A 484 -36.12 -16.43 -4.51
N ILE A 485 -36.58 -16.86 -3.34
CA ILE A 485 -37.99 -16.76 -2.93
C ILE A 485 -38.40 -15.30 -2.72
N LEU A 486 -37.49 -14.48 -2.18
CA LEU A 486 -37.72 -13.05 -1.94
C LEU A 486 -37.61 -12.20 -3.22
N GLY A 487 -37.16 -12.79 -4.33
CA GLY A 487 -36.94 -12.10 -5.59
C GLY A 487 -35.71 -11.18 -5.56
N GLU A 488 -34.78 -11.44 -4.64
CA GLU A 488 -33.50 -10.75 -4.56
C GLU A 488 -32.49 -11.42 -5.50
N GLU A 489 -31.94 -10.68 -6.46
CA GLU A 489 -30.83 -11.16 -7.30
C GLU A 489 -29.50 -10.79 -6.63
N THR A 490 -29.11 -11.53 -5.60
CA THR A 490 -27.84 -11.29 -4.89
C THR A 490 -26.80 -12.36 -5.27
N SER A 491 -25.77 -11.91 -6.01
CA SER A 491 -24.63 -12.74 -6.46
C SER A 491 -23.76 -13.26 -5.29
N TYR A 492 -23.79 -12.57 -4.15
CA TYR A 492 -22.83 -12.77 -3.08
C TYR A 492 -22.80 -14.20 -2.51
N PHE A 493 -23.94 -14.80 -2.14
CA PHE A 493 -23.94 -16.17 -1.60
C PHE A 493 -23.65 -17.23 -2.68
N THR A 494 -23.93 -16.91 -3.95
CA THR A 494 -23.53 -17.76 -5.08
C THR A 494 -22.02 -17.80 -5.22
N GLU A 495 -21.35 -16.65 -5.18
CA GLU A 495 -19.87 -16.57 -5.18
C GLU A 495 -19.26 -17.34 -3.99
N MET A 496 -19.86 -17.23 -2.80
CA MET A 496 -19.43 -18.01 -1.63
C MET A 496 -19.53 -19.52 -1.87
N MET A 497 -20.61 -19.97 -2.49
CA MET A 497 -20.78 -21.38 -2.84
C MET A 497 -19.74 -21.84 -3.88
N GLU A 498 -19.45 -21.02 -4.89
CA GLU A 498 -18.42 -21.32 -5.90
C GLU A 498 -17.03 -21.47 -5.28
N LEU A 499 -16.67 -20.61 -4.32
CA LEU A 499 -15.41 -20.72 -3.57
C LEU A 499 -15.33 -22.06 -2.81
N ILE A 500 -16.43 -22.47 -2.15
CA ILE A 500 -16.50 -23.73 -1.40
C ILE A 500 -16.39 -24.92 -2.35
N ASP A 501 -17.15 -24.93 -3.44
CA ASP A 501 -17.16 -26.02 -4.41
C ASP A 501 -15.78 -26.17 -5.09
N THR A 502 -15.15 -25.05 -5.44
CA THR A 502 -13.78 -25.06 -5.99
C THR A 502 -12.78 -25.67 -5.00
N LEU A 503 -12.88 -25.32 -3.71
CA LEU A 503 -12.04 -25.93 -2.68
C LEU A 503 -12.31 -27.41 -2.52
N GLN A 504 -13.57 -27.82 -2.45
CA GLN A 504 -13.97 -29.22 -2.30
C GLN A 504 -13.51 -30.08 -3.48
N VAL A 505 -13.54 -29.57 -4.71
CA VAL A 505 -13.04 -30.30 -5.88
C VAL A 505 -11.52 -30.51 -5.78
N LYS A 506 -10.77 -29.49 -5.33
CA LYS A 506 -9.31 -29.59 -5.15
C LYS A 506 -8.94 -30.52 -3.98
N SER A 507 -9.60 -30.37 -2.83
CA SER A 507 -9.28 -31.09 -1.59
C SER A 507 -9.96 -32.45 -1.44
N GLY A 508 -11.07 -32.69 -2.13
CA GLY A 508 -11.87 -33.91 -2.02
C GLY A 508 -11.58 -34.96 -3.08
N GLY A 509 -10.40 -34.91 -3.72
CA GLY A 509 -9.96 -35.71 -4.86
C GLY A 509 -10.84 -36.94 -5.15
N THR A 510 -11.61 -36.85 -6.24
CA THR A 510 -12.48 -37.90 -6.82
C THR A 510 -12.51 -39.20 -6.02
N CYS A 511 -13.46 -39.32 -5.10
CA CYS A 511 -13.87 -40.64 -4.64
C CYS A 511 -14.49 -41.34 -5.86
N SER A 512 -13.77 -42.34 -6.38
CA SER A 512 -14.16 -43.18 -7.51
C SER A 512 -15.63 -43.58 -7.44
N ARG A 513 -16.35 -43.36 -8.54
CA ARG A 513 -17.67 -43.99 -8.80
C ARG A 513 -17.59 -45.50 -8.51
N PRO A 514 -18.61 -46.08 -7.87
CA PRO A 514 -19.14 -47.37 -8.27
C PRO A 514 -20.05 -47.22 -9.49
#